data_AF-A0A420HE69-F1
#
_entry.id   AF-A0A420HE69-F1
#
_cell.length_a   1.000
_cell.length_b   1.000
_cell.length_c   1.000
_cell.angle_alpha   90.00
_cell.angle_beta   90.00
_cell.angle_gamma   90.00
#
_symmetry.space_group_name_H-M   'P 1'
#
loop_
_entity.id
_entity.type
_entity.pdbx_description
1 polymer ?
#
loop_
_entity_poly.entity_id
_entity_poly.type
_entity_poly.pdbx_seq_one_letter_code
_entity_poly.pdbx_strand_id
1 'polypeptide(L)'
;MEDLIPPGAASGTVPSDLDQAVGLERLEILGKIQGIDIFDMKPLDASRLGTMENPIMVKSAGEENYAGCTGYPADSHNVIWLTVSRSRPIERCPECGNVLKMEYIGPPDDPHAHDHHGYEEPKTFADYIRPEYRYR
;
A
#
# COMPACT_ATOMS: atom_id res chain seq x y z
N MET A 1 -4.17 -1.07 -23.45
CA MET A 1 -5.62 -0.86 -23.15
C MET A 1 -6.51 -1.77 -23.99
N GLU A 2 -6.01 -2.34 -25.09
CA GLU A 2 -6.72 -3.33 -25.91
C GLU A 2 -6.92 -4.68 -25.19
N ASP A 3 -6.01 -5.05 -24.28
CA ASP A 3 -6.05 -6.34 -23.56
C ASP A 3 -7.23 -6.50 -22.59
N LEU A 4 -7.89 -5.39 -22.23
CA LEU A 4 -9.03 -5.38 -21.32
C LEU A 4 -10.37 -5.19 -22.05
N ILE A 5 -10.40 -5.49 -23.35
CA ILE A 5 -11.61 -5.50 -24.17
C ILE A 5 -12.03 -6.98 -24.38
N PRO A 6 -13.27 -7.36 -24.03
CA PRO A 6 -13.75 -8.72 -24.21
C PRO A 6 -14.11 -9.02 -25.69
N PRO A 7 -14.20 -10.31 -26.07
CA PRO A 7 -14.60 -10.71 -27.42
C PRO A 7 -16.10 -10.46 -27.73
N GLY A 8 -16.93 -10.23 -26.71
CA GLY A 8 -18.37 -10.07 -26.83
C GLY A 8 -19.13 -11.41 -26.87
N ALA A 9 -20.41 -11.37 -26.51
CA ALA A 9 -21.28 -12.55 -26.51
C ALA A 9 -21.87 -12.84 -27.91
N ALA A 10 -22.23 -14.10 -28.15
CA ALA A 10 -22.92 -14.49 -29.39
C ALA A 10 -24.33 -13.87 -29.47
N SER A 11 -24.78 -13.58 -30.69
CA SER A 11 -26.11 -13.00 -30.92
C SER A 11 -27.23 -13.91 -30.38
N GLY A 12 -28.21 -13.31 -29.70
CA GLY A 12 -29.34 -14.04 -29.11
C GLY A 12 -29.06 -14.69 -27.75
N THR A 13 -27.85 -14.52 -27.19
CA THR A 13 -27.49 -15.00 -25.85
C THR A 13 -27.49 -13.86 -24.83
N VAL A 14 -27.66 -14.22 -23.54
CA VAL A 14 -27.43 -13.28 -22.44
C VAL A 14 -25.93 -13.28 -22.13
N PRO A 15 -25.25 -12.12 -22.20
CA PRO A 15 -23.82 -12.02 -21.94
C PRO A 15 -23.48 -12.30 -20.49
N SER A 16 -22.36 -12.96 -20.25
CA SER A 16 -21.76 -13.05 -18.91
C SER A 16 -20.87 -11.85 -18.62
N ASP A 17 -20.45 -11.68 -17.36
CA ASP A 17 -19.51 -10.63 -16.97
C ASP A 17 -18.19 -10.74 -17.74
N LEU A 18 -17.76 -11.95 -18.11
CA LEU A 18 -16.56 -12.15 -18.93
C LEU A 18 -16.70 -11.66 -20.37
N ASP A 19 -17.93 -11.59 -20.88
CA ASP A 19 -18.22 -11.21 -22.26
C ASP A 19 -18.39 -9.70 -22.43
N GLN A 20 -18.69 -8.97 -21.35
CA GLN A 20 -19.02 -7.55 -21.41
C GLN A 20 -18.24 -6.64 -20.45
N ALA A 21 -17.62 -7.18 -19.40
CA ALA A 21 -16.78 -6.36 -18.51
C ALA A 21 -15.59 -5.80 -19.30
N VAL A 22 -15.28 -4.52 -19.03
CA VAL A 22 -14.17 -3.77 -19.65
C VAL A 22 -13.34 -3.06 -18.59
N GLY A 23 -12.08 -2.74 -18.93
CA GLY A 23 -11.23 -1.93 -18.06
C GLY A 23 -10.94 -2.58 -16.70
N LEU A 24 -11.07 -1.81 -15.61
CA LEU A 24 -10.73 -2.28 -14.24
C LEU A 24 -11.63 -3.42 -13.75
N GLU A 25 -12.91 -3.41 -14.12
CA GLU A 25 -13.84 -4.48 -13.79
C GLU A 25 -13.36 -5.80 -14.39
N ARG A 26 -13.00 -5.80 -15.68
CA ARG A 26 -12.43 -6.97 -16.34
C ARG A 26 -11.12 -7.42 -15.70
N LEU A 27 -10.24 -6.47 -15.37
CA LEU A 27 -8.96 -6.76 -14.72
C LEU A 27 -9.18 -7.46 -13.36
N GLU A 28 -10.13 -6.98 -12.57
CA GLU A 28 -10.49 -7.59 -11.28
C GLU A 28 -11.06 -9.00 -11.45
N ILE A 29 -11.99 -9.19 -12.40
CA ILE A 29 -12.59 -10.50 -12.69
C ILE A 29 -11.51 -11.51 -13.12
N LEU A 30 -10.63 -11.12 -14.04
CA LEU A 30 -9.55 -11.98 -14.51
C LEU A 30 -8.56 -12.32 -13.38
N GLY A 31 -8.22 -11.34 -12.53
CA GLY A 31 -7.39 -11.57 -11.34
C GLY A 31 -8.04 -12.59 -10.39
N LYS A 32 -9.32 -12.39 -10.05
CA LYS A 32 -10.07 -13.29 -9.16
C LYS A 32 -10.16 -14.72 -9.72
N ILE A 33 -10.33 -14.88 -11.03
CA ILE A 33 -10.33 -16.20 -11.69
C ILE A 33 -8.98 -16.92 -11.52
N GLN A 34 -7.88 -16.17 -11.53
CA GLN A 34 -6.53 -16.69 -11.28
C GLN A 34 -6.20 -16.82 -9.78
N GLY A 35 -7.12 -16.45 -8.89
CA GLY A 35 -6.90 -16.44 -7.44
C GLY A 35 -6.00 -15.30 -6.96
N ILE A 36 -5.84 -14.24 -7.76
CA ILE A 36 -5.01 -13.08 -7.46
C ILE A 36 -5.91 -11.89 -7.12
N ASP A 37 -5.76 -11.36 -5.89
CA ASP A 37 -6.35 -10.08 -5.51
C ASP A 37 -5.44 -8.95 -5.97
N ILE A 38 -5.80 -8.31 -7.08
CA ILE A 38 -4.98 -7.27 -7.72
C ILE A 38 -4.95 -5.95 -6.94
N PHE A 39 -5.89 -5.73 -6.02
CA PHE A 39 -6.02 -4.50 -5.26
C PHE A 39 -5.51 -4.63 -3.82
N ASP A 40 -5.01 -5.81 -3.44
CA ASP A 40 -4.44 -6.12 -2.12
C ASP A 40 -5.33 -5.62 -0.96
N MET A 41 -6.54 -6.17 -0.87
CA MET A 41 -7.54 -5.76 0.14
C MET A 41 -7.26 -6.34 1.54
N LYS A 42 -6.04 -6.84 1.78
CA LYS A 42 -5.66 -7.45 3.05
C LYS A 42 -5.34 -6.38 4.09
N PRO A 43 -5.66 -6.60 5.37
CA PRO A 43 -5.25 -5.70 6.44
C PRO A 43 -3.73 -5.75 6.63
N LEU A 44 -3.21 -4.79 7.40
CA LEU A 44 -1.83 -4.79 7.84
C LEU A 44 -1.50 -6.12 8.55
N ASP A 45 -0.35 -6.71 8.23
CA ASP A 45 0.09 -7.97 8.85
C ASP A 45 0.35 -7.76 10.36
N ALA A 46 -0.50 -8.39 11.16
CA ALA A 46 -0.41 -8.42 12.62
C ALA A 46 -0.08 -9.83 13.16
N SER A 47 0.45 -10.72 12.31
CA SER A 47 0.87 -12.08 12.73
C SER A 47 2.12 -12.11 13.60
N ARG A 48 2.89 -11.01 13.61
CA ARG A 48 4.12 -10.83 14.39
C ARG A 48 4.33 -9.35 14.73
N LEU A 49 5.18 -9.09 15.73
CA LEU A 49 5.70 -7.75 15.98
C LEU A 49 6.86 -7.46 15.02
N GLY A 50 6.76 -6.38 14.26
CA GLY A 50 7.84 -5.87 13.42
C GLY A 50 8.99 -5.31 14.25
N THR A 51 10.23 -5.56 13.81
CA THR A 51 11.46 -5.06 14.42
C THR A 51 12.30 -4.30 13.39
N MET A 52 13.37 -3.62 13.82
CA MET A 52 14.28 -2.93 12.89
C MET A 52 14.97 -3.90 11.92
N GLU A 53 15.29 -5.12 12.38
CA GLU A 53 15.89 -6.17 11.56
C GLU A 53 14.87 -6.87 10.66
N ASN A 54 13.64 -7.03 11.14
CA ASN A 54 12.55 -7.68 10.43
C ASN A 54 11.25 -6.86 10.56
N PRO A 55 11.11 -5.77 9.79
CA PRO A 55 9.93 -4.90 9.86
C PRO A 55 8.71 -5.54 9.19
N ILE A 56 7.52 -5.01 9.45
CA ILE A 56 6.32 -5.31 8.65
C ILE A 56 6.40 -4.49 7.36
N MET A 57 6.34 -5.17 6.21
CA MET A 57 6.45 -4.51 4.91
C MET A 57 5.11 -3.90 4.50
N VAL A 58 5.13 -2.62 4.13
CA VAL A 58 3.97 -1.87 3.63
C VAL A 58 4.22 -1.55 2.17
N LYS A 59 3.52 -2.21 1.26
CA LYS A 59 3.64 -1.96 -0.17
C LYS A 59 3.01 -0.62 -0.52
N SER A 60 3.66 0.15 -1.38
CA SER A 60 3.10 1.40 -1.90
C SER A 60 3.53 1.63 -3.34
N ALA A 61 2.60 2.14 -4.15
CA ALA A 61 2.88 2.60 -5.50
C ALA A 61 3.03 4.14 -5.59
N GLY A 62 2.83 4.87 -4.48
CA GLY A 62 2.97 6.33 -4.40
C GLY A 62 4.18 6.77 -3.56
N GLU A 63 4.36 8.07 -3.38
CA GLU A 63 5.45 8.66 -2.57
C GLU A 63 5.31 8.35 -1.06
N GLU A 64 4.07 8.24 -0.59
CA GLU A 64 3.72 7.91 0.80
C GLU A 64 2.59 6.88 0.88
N ASN A 65 2.45 6.22 2.03
CA ASN A 65 1.34 5.34 2.35
C ASN A 65 1.00 5.41 3.85
N TYR A 66 -0.26 5.16 4.18
CA TYR A 66 -0.79 5.22 5.54
C TYR A 66 -1.12 3.81 6.02
N ALA A 67 -0.56 3.43 7.17
CA ALA A 67 -0.80 2.14 7.80
C ALA A 67 -1.42 2.32 9.18
N GLY A 68 -2.56 1.68 9.42
CA GLY A 68 -3.23 1.67 10.71
C GLY A 68 -2.73 0.52 11.58
N CYS A 69 -1.95 0.83 12.61
CA CYS A 69 -1.49 -0.14 13.60
C CYS A 69 -2.52 -0.28 14.73
N THR A 70 -3.08 -1.48 14.93
CA THR A 70 -3.96 -1.80 16.08
C THR A 70 -3.24 -2.60 17.18
N GLY A 71 -1.94 -2.85 16.99
CA GLY A 71 -1.07 -3.49 17.97
C GLY A 71 -0.72 -4.94 17.65
N TYR A 72 0.09 -5.53 18.53
CA TYR A 72 0.44 -6.95 18.50
C TYR A 72 0.36 -7.52 19.92
N PRO A 73 -0.50 -8.52 20.19
CA PRO A 73 -1.47 -9.14 19.27
C PRO A 73 -2.46 -8.12 18.67
N ALA A 74 -3.07 -8.45 17.52
CA ALA A 74 -4.01 -7.55 16.84
C ALA A 74 -5.07 -7.01 17.80
N ASP A 75 -5.39 -5.72 17.66
CA ASP A 75 -6.36 -4.98 18.48
C ASP A 75 -6.00 -4.84 19.96
N SER A 76 -4.71 -4.96 20.32
CA SER A 76 -4.24 -4.70 21.69
C SER A 76 -4.30 -3.22 22.09
N HIS A 77 -4.38 -2.30 21.13
CA HIS A 77 -4.57 -0.87 21.37
C HIS A 77 -5.43 -0.22 20.28
N ASN A 78 -5.87 1.03 20.51
CA ASN A 78 -6.64 1.79 19.51
C ASN A 78 -5.80 2.05 18.26
N VAL A 79 -6.44 2.19 17.10
CA VAL A 79 -5.72 2.42 15.84
C VAL A 79 -4.83 3.67 15.93
N ILE A 80 -3.55 3.47 15.65
CA ILE A 80 -2.58 4.54 15.43
C ILE A 80 -2.21 4.55 13.96
N TRP A 81 -2.43 5.68 13.31
CA TRP A 81 -2.06 5.91 11.92
C TRP A 81 -0.59 6.28 11.83
N LEU A 82 0.14 5.55 11.00
CA LEU A 82 1.55 5.76 10.73
C LEU A 82 1.73 6.06 9.24
N THR A 83 2.51 7.09 8.94
CA THR A 83 2.85 7.46 7.56
C THR A 83 4.24 6.93 7.24
N VAL A 84 4.36 6.18 6.15
CA VAL A 84 5.65 5.77 5.59
C VAL A 84 5.82 6.42 4.22
N SER A 85 7.01 6.93 3.92
CA SER A 85 7.29 7.60 2.64
C SER A 85 8.62 7.15 2.05
N ARG A 86 8.89 7.43 0.77
CA ARG A 86 10.16 7.02 0.15
C ARG A 86 11.35 7.72 0.80
N SER A 87 11.17 8.96 1.26
CA SER A 87 12.18 9.71 2.00
C SER A 87 12.36 9.24 3.45
N ARG A 88 11.28 8.78 4.11
CA ARG A 88 11.28 8.21 5.47
C ARG A 88 10.57 6.85 5.46
N PRO A 89 11.26 5.80 4.98
CA PRO A 89 10.61 4.52 4.69
C PRO A 89 10.33 3.68 5.92
N ILE A 90 10.81 4.06 7.11
CA ILE A 90 10.61 3.30 8.34
C ILE A 90 9.88 4.17 9.35
N GLU A 91 8.83 3.61 9.94
CA GLU A 91 8.05 4.26 11.00
C GLU A 91 7.80 3.27 12.14
N ARG A 92 7.72 3.79 13.38
CA ARG A 92 7.56 2.97 14.59
C ARG A 92 6.29 3.37 15.32
N CYS A 93 5.45 2.39 15.60
CA CYS A 93 4.29 2.62 16.45
C CYS A 93 4.73 3.08 17.85
N PRO A 94 4.27 4.24 18.35
CA PRO A 94 4.68 4.77 19.64
C PRO A 94 4.11 3.98 20.83
N GLU A 95 3.11 3.13 20.61
CA GLU A 95 2.44 2.37 21.66
C GLU A 95 2.97 0.93 21.77
N CYS A 96 2.86 0.13 20.70
CA CYS A 96 3.33 -1.27 20.71
C CYS A 96 4.77 -1.46 20.20
N GLY A 97 5.40 -0.41 19.66
CA GLY A 97 6.75 -0.50 19.11
C GLY A 97 6.88 -1.21 17.76
N ASN A 98 5.76 -1.58 17.12
CA ASN A 98 5.75 -2.25 15.81
C ASN A 98 6.48 -1.39 14.76
N VAL A 99 7.46 -2.00 14.08
CA VAL A 99 8.25 -1.33 13.03
C VAL A 99 7.67 -1.65 11.67
N LEU A 100 7.26 -0.60 10.94
CA LEU A 100 6.79 -0.69 9.56
C LEU A 100 7.88 -0.20 8.62
N LYS A 101 7.98 -0.83 7.43
CA LYS A 101 8.88 -0.38 6.38
C LYS A 101 8.18 -0.35 5.02
N MET A 102 8.28 0.78 4.32
CA MET A 102 7.77 0.93 2.97
C MET A 102 8.56 0.08 1.98
N GLU A 103 7.82 -0.65 1.13
CA GLU A 103 8.30 -1.28 -0.09
C GLU A 103 7.67 -0.55 -1.28
N TYR A 104 8.47 0.20 -2.03
CA TYR A 104 7.98 0.86 -3.24
C TYR A 104 7.85 -0.15 -4.38
N ILE A 105 6.63 -0.31 -4.89
CA ILE A 105 6.27 -1.23 -5.98
C ILE A 105 5.76 -0.51 -7.23
N GLY A 106 5.78 0.83 -7.23
CA GLY A 106 5.34 1.66 -8.35
C GLY A 106 6.36 1.75 -9.49
N PRO A 107 5.98 2.36 -10.63
CA PRO A 107 6.90 2.67 -11.72
C PRO A 107 8.08 3.54 -11.26
N PRO A 108 9.28 3.44 -11.87
CA PRO A 108 10.45 4.22 -11.46
C PRO A 108 10.27 5.73 -11.63
N ASP A 109 9.53 6.14 -12.66
CA ASP A 109 9.20 7.53 -12.95
C ASP A 109 7.79 7.85 -12.43
N ASP A 110 7.68 8.89 -11.60
CA ASP A 110 6.39 9.38 -11.09
C ASP A 110 5.87 10.50 -12.01
N PRO A 111 4.86 10.25 -12.88
CA PRO A 111 4.26 11.27 -13.74
C PRO A 111 3.49 12.34 -12.96
N HIS A 112 3.30 12.18 -11.64
CA HIS A 112 2.72 13.16 -10.74
C HIS A 112 3.76 13.96 -9.95
N ALA A 113 5.06 13.84 -10.26
CA ALA A 113 6.14 14.66 -9.70
C ALA A 113 6.12 16.14 -10.18
N HIS A 114 4.95 16.67 -10.51
CA HIS A 114 4.78 18.11 -10.69
C HIS A 114 4.69 18.76 -9.31
N ASP A 115 5.49 19.81 -9.10
CA ASP A 115 5.50 20.69 -7.92
C ASP A 115 4.08 21.18 -7.56
N HIS A 116 3.31 20.33 -6.91
CA HIS A 116 2.26 20.79 -6.02
C HIS A 116 3.00 21.36 -4.82
N HIS A 117 2.68 22.59 -4.43
CA HIS A 117 3.10 23.19 -3.16
C HIS A 117 2.73 22.22 -2.04
N GLY A 118 3.64 21.29 -1.77
CA GLY A 118 3.41 20.13 -0.94
C GLY A 118 3.24 20.62 0.47
N TYR A 119 2.26 20.06 1.16
CA TYR A 119 2.25 20.14 2.61
C TYR A 119 3.59 19.57 3.10
N GLU A 120 4.51 20.44 3.51
CA GLU A 120 5.70 20.02 4.24
C GLU A 120 5.24 19.65 5.65
N GLU A 121 5.41 18.39 6.03
CA GLU A 121 5.15 17.98 7.40
C GLU A 121 5.94 18.89 8.36
N PRO A 122 5.29 19.39 9.43
CA PRO A 122 5.98 20.19 10.42
C PRO A 122 7.13 19.37 10.99
N LYS A 123 8.33 19.97 10.99
CA LYS A 123 9.52 19.30 11.51
C LYS A 123 9.28 18.82 12.93
N THR A 124 9.52 17.54 13.13
CA THR A 124 9.48 16.88 14.42
C THR A 124 10.90 16.78 14.99
N PHE A 125 11.02 16.33 16.25
CA PHE A 125 12.34 16.06 16.83
C PHE A 125 13.15 15.05 16.00
N ALA A 126 12.50 14.14 15.26
CA ALA A 126 13.17 13.14 14.43
C ALA A 126 13.97 13.77 13.27
N ASP A 127 13.54 14.93 12.77
CA ASP A 127 14.23 15.62 11.68
C ASP A 127 15.58 16.20 12.11
N TYR A 128 15.74 16.48 13.40
CA TYR A 128 16.98 16.98 14.01
C TYR A 128 17.92 15.85 14.47
N ILE A 129 17.49 14.58 14.41
CA ILE A 129 18.36 13.43 14.68
C ILE A 129 19.29 13.23 13.49
N ARG A 130 20.60 13.07 13.76
CA ARG A 130 21.57 12.82 12.68
C ARG A 130 21.22 11.51 11.96
N PRO A 131 21.39 11.43 10.63
CA PRO A 131 21.01 10.26 9.85
C PRO A 131 21.54 8.94 10.41
N GLU A 132 22.77 8.92 10.96
CA GLU A 132 23.38 7.72 11.54
C GLU A 132 22.64 7.16 12.77
N TYR A 133 21.78 7.94 13.43
CA TYR A 133 21.06 7.56 14.65
C TYR A 133 19.57 7.32 14.45
N ARG A 134 19.01 7.58 13.25
CA ARG A 134 17.56 7.48 13.03
C ARG A 134 16.99 6.07 13.24
N TYR A 135 17.81 5.05 13.04
CA TYR A 135 17.39 3.64 12.99
C TYR A 135 18.29 2.72 13.83
N ARG A 136 19.02 3.28 14.79
CA ARG A 136 19.78 2.51 15.78
C ARG A 136 18.92 2.11 16.96
#